data_AF-A0A348NQX9-F1
#
_entry.id   AF-A0A348NQX9-F1
#
_cell.length_a   1.000
_cell.length_b   1.000
_cell.length_c   1.000
_cell.angle_alpha   90.00
_cell.angle_beta   90.00
_cell.angle_gamma   90.00
#
_symmetry.space_group_name_H-M   'P 1'
#
loop_
_entity.id
_entity.type
_entity.pdbx_description
1 polymer ?
#
loop_
_entity_poly.entity_id
_entity_poly.type
_entity_poly.pdbx_seq_one_letter_code
_entity_poly.pdbx_strand_id
1 'polypeptide(L)'
;MSWERFKQNYLHINELDFAIDTSRIDFGDAFLSEMESRMQAAFTAMQALEAGAISNPDEGRMVGHYWLRHAALAPNADIGAEIEACLGKIKLIAADVHNGALKGANGAFKNLLVIGI
;
A
#
# COMPACT_ATOMS: atom_id res chain seq x y z
N MET A 1 18.50 -28.53 5.57
CA MET A 1 17.59 -27.96 4.55
C MET A 1 17.36 -29.01 3.48
N SER A 2 16.11 -29.43 3.26
CA SER A 2 15.78 -30.43 2.23
C SER A 2 15.14 -29.74 1.01
N TRP A 3 15.32 -30.34 -0.16
CA TRP A 3 14.61 -29.94 -1.37
C TRP A 3 13.08 -29.95 -1.17
N GLU A 4 12.58 -30.90 -0.38
CA GLU A 4 11.16 -30.98 -0.03
C GLU A 4 10.68 -29.77 0.77
N ARG A 5 11.44 -29.32 1.78
CA ARG A 5 11.08 -28.12 2.56
C ARG A 5 11.06 -26.87 1.69
N PHE A 6 11.99 -26.76 0.73
CA PHE A 6 11.97 -25.67 -0.25
C PHE A 6 10.68 -25.69 -1.08
N LYS A 7 10.35 -26.81 -1.73
CA LYS A 7 9.13 -26.91 -2.55
C LYS A 7 7.84 -26.57 -1.79
N GLN A 8 7.79 -26.86 -0.49
CA GLN A 8 6.63 -26.58 0.36
C GLN A 8 6.53 -25.11 0.82
N ASN A 9 7.66 -24.38 0.86
CA ASN A 9 7.76 -23.04 1.45
C ASN A 9 8.21 -21.97 0.43
N TYR A 10 8.26 -22.34 -0.84
CA TYR A 10 8.52 -21.43 -1.95
C TYR A 10 7.19 -21.01 -2.57
N LEU A 11 6.88 -19.72 -2.48
CA LEU A 11 5.76 -19.10 -3.16
C LEU A 11 6.29 -18.27 -4.32
N HIS A 12 5.76 -18.51 -5.51
CA HIS A 12 6.00 -17.69 -6.68
C HIS A 12 4.66 -17.19 -7.23
N ILE A 13 4.56 -15.88 -7.42
CA ILE A 13 3.41 -15.20 -7.99
C ILE A 13 3.86 -14.59 -9.31
N ASN A 14 3.63 -15.33 -10.40
CA ASN A 14 4.08 -14.95 -11.75
C ASN A 14 3.55 -13.58 -12.18
N GLU A 15 2.30 -13.29 -11.84
CA GLU A 15 1.59 -12.06 -12.20
C GLU A 15 2.22 -10.82 -11.60
N LEU A 16 2.95 -10.99 -10.49
CA LEU A 16 3.64 -9.92 -9.76
C LEU A 16 5.17 -9.94 -9.97
N ASP A 17 5.70 -10.88 -10.76
CA ASP A 17 7.14 -11.17 -10.84
C ASP A 17 7.79 -11.24 -9.44
N PHE A 18 7.11 -11.93 -8.52
CA PHE A 18 7.44 -11.94 -7.11
C PHE A 18 7.61 -13.37 -6.59
N ALA A 19 8.68 -13.60 -5.83
CA ALA A 19 8.92 -14.85 -5.12
C ALA A 19 9.27 -14.61 -3.66
N ILE A 20 8.84 -15.52 -2.78
CA ILE A 20 9.28 -15.59 -1.40
C ILE A 20 9.61 -17.04 -1.02
N ASP A 21 10.79 -17.23 -0.45
CA ASP A 21 11.27 -18.51 0.08
C ASP A 21 11.40 -18.40 1.61
N THR A 22 10.51 -19.06 2.33
CA THR A 22 10.57 -19.13 3.80
C THR A 22 11.24 -20.40 4.32
N SER A 23 11.76 -21.26 3.44
CA SER A 23 12.31 -22.58 3.80
C SER A 23 13.53 -22.52 4.74
N ARG A 24 14.23 -21.37 4.74
CA ARG A 24 15.40 -21.08 5.58
C ARG A 24 15.06 -20.38 6.90
N ILE A 25 13.79 -20.07 7.15
CA ILE A 25 13.34 -19.55 8.43
C ILE A 25 13.23 -20.73 9.41
N ASP A 26 13.75 -20.53 10.62
CA ASP A 26 13.80 -21.54 11.67
C ASP A 26 12.46 -21.65 12.40
N PHE A 27 11.51 -22.33 11.76
CA PHE A 27 10.24 -22.71 12.38
C PHE A 27 9.97 -24.21 12.22
N GLY A 28 9.42 -24.83 13.26
CA GLY A 28 9.02 -26.24 13.25
C GLY A 28 7.76 -26.50 12.44
N ASP A 29 7.49 -27.76 12.12
CA ASP A 29 6.37 -28.14 11.24
C ASP A 29 4.98 -27.78 11.80
N ALA A 30 4.85 -27.61 13.13
CA ALA A 30 3.62 -27.20 13.79
C ALA A 30 3.39 -25.68 13.81
N PHE A 31 4.40 -24.87 13.48
CA PHE A 31 4.38 -23.42 13.69
C PHE A 31 3.18 -22.72 13.03
N LEU A 32 2.89 -23.04 11.77
CA LEU A 32 1.78 -22.40 11.04
C LEU A 32 0.43 -22.73 11.69
N SER A 33 0.23 -23.99 12.10
CA SER A 33 -0.98 -24.42 12.82
C SER A 33 -1.13 -23.72 14.16
N GLU A 34 -0.03 -23.54 14.90
CA GLU A 34 -0.02 -22.80 16.17
C GLU A 34 -0.34 -21.31 15.98
N MET A 35 0.05 -20.73 14.84
CA MET A 35 -0.20 -19.32 14.52
C MET A 35 -1.58 -19.05 13.93
N GLU A 36 -2.33 -20.07 13.52
CA GLU A 36 -3.59 -19.93 12.78
C GLU A 36 -4.58 -18.95 13.45
N SER A 37 -4.85 -19.13 14.74
CA SER A 37 -5.77 -18.25 15.48
C SER A 37 -5.32 -16.78 15.50
N ARG A 38 -4.01 -16.53 15.59
CA ARG A 38 -3.42 -15.19 15.58
C ARG A 38 -3.50 -14.57 14.19
N MET A 39 -3.31 -15.38 13.15
CA MET A 39 -3.47 -14.94 11.76
C MET A 39 -4.93 -14.58 11.46
N GLN A 40 -5.90 -15.36 11.93
CA GLN A 40 -7.33 -14.99 11.81
C GLN A 40 -7.65 -13.66 12.49
N ALA A 41 -7.12 -13.44 13.71
CA ALA A 41 -7.27 -12.15 14.39
C ALA A 41 -6.63 -11.00 13.60
N ALA A 42 -5.46 -11.21 12.99
CA ALA A 42 -4.82 -10.23 12.12
C ALA A 42 -5.66 -9.92 10.87
N PHE A 43 -6.25 -10.92 10.23
CA PHE A 43 -7.14 -10.72 9.07
C PHE A 43 -8.40 -9.92 9.44
N THR A 44 -9.03 -10.23 10.57
CA THR A 44 -10.17 -9.44 11.08
C THR A 44 -9.77 -7.99 11.37
N ALA A 45 -8.60 -7.78 11.99
CA ALA A 45 -8.10 -6.43 12.27
C ALA A 45 -7.79 -5.65 10.99
N MET A 46 -7.23 -6.29 9.95
CA MET A 46 -7.00 -5.67 8.65
C MET A 46 -8.31 -5.26 7.97
N GLN A 47 -9.34 -6.12 7.99
CA GLN A 47 -10.66 -5.77 7.45
C GLN A 47 -11.27 -4.56 8.15
N ALA A 48 -11.19 -4.50 9.48
CA ALA A 48 -11.68 -3.35 10.25
C ALA A 48 -10.90 -2.07 9.92
N LEU A 49 -9.57 -2.16 9.81
CA LEU A 49 -8.70 -1.04 9.43
C LEU A 49 -9.06 -0.52 8.03
N GLU A 50 -9.19 -1.42 7.05
CA GLU A 50 -9.53 -1.08 5.67
C GLU A 50 -10.92 -0.45 5.56
N ALA A 51 -11.87 -0.90 6.39
CA ALA A 51 -13.21 -0.33 6.51
C ALA A 51 -13.29 0.99 7.30
N GLY A 52 -12.15 1.57 7.69
CA GLY A 52 -12.10 2.88 8.35
C GLY A 52 -12.30 2.86 9.86
N ALA A 53 -12.01 1.74 10.54
CA ALA A 53 -11.92 1.76 11.99
C ALA A 53 -10.82 2.71 12.49
N ILE A 54 -10.98 3.21 13.71
CA ILE A 54 -9.91 3.95 14.40
C ILE A 54 -8.82 2.94 14.80
N SER A 55 -7.80 2.82 13.95
CA SER A 55 -6.66 1.91 14.18
C SER A 55 -5.45 2.62 14.80
N ASN A 56 -5.43 3.95 14.81
CA ASN A 56 -4.49 4.73 15.62
C ASN A 56 -5.25 5.33 16.81
N PRO A 57 -5.36 4.59 17.93
CA PRO A 57 -6.18 5.00 19.07
C PRO A 57 -5.61 6.21 19.80
N ASP A 58 -4.29 6.37 19.86
CA ASP A 58 -3.62 7.47 20.55
C ASP A 58 -3.96 8.83 19.91
N GLU A 59 -4.07 8.85 18.57
CA GLU A 59 -4.44 10.05 17.81
C GLU A 59 -5.93 10.12 17.45
N GLY A 60 -6.70 9.06 17.72
CA GLY A 60 -8.12 8.96 17.31
C GLY A 60 -8.30 8.98 15.80
N ARG A 61 -7.40 8.36 15.03
CA ARG A 61 -7.37 8.42 13.57
C ARG A 61 -7.59 7.06 12.90
N MET A 62 -8.22 7.13 11.72
CA MET A 62 -8.21 6.04 10.74
C MET A 62 -6.83 5.93 10.07
N VAL A 63 -6.53 4.77 9.48
CA VAL A 63 -5.27 4.51 8.75
C VAL A 63 -5.59 4.11 7.31
N GLY A 64 -5.54 5.08 6.40
CA GLY A 64 -6.18 4.99 5.09
C GLY A 64 -5.26 5.00 3.86
N HIS A 65 -3.96 4.73 3.99
CA HIS A 65 -3.01 4.86 2.86
C HIS A 65 -3.33 3.93 1.68
N TYR A 66 -4.05 2.82 1.91
CA TYR A 66 -4.53 1.92 0.86
C TYR A 66 -5.59 2.58 -0.04
N TRP A 67 -6.45 3.44 0.53
CA TRP A 67 -7.45 4.20 -0.23
C TRP A 67 -6.80 5.16 -1.22
N LEU A 68 -5.60 5.67 -0.91
CA LEU A 68 -4.85 6.54 -1.82
C LEU A 68 -4.40 5.81 -3.10
N ARG A 69 -4.30 4.48 -3.06
CA ARG A 69 -4.00 3.65 -4.24
C ARG A 69 -5.27 3.26 -5.01
N HIS A 70 -6.40 3.15 -4.31
CA HIS A 70 -7.69 2.84 -4.90
C HIS A 70 -8.82 3.49 -4.09
N ALA A 71 -9.27 4.67 -4.55
CA ALA A 71 -10.21 5.52 -3.81
C ALA A 71 -11.57 4.85 -3.56
N ALA A 72 -11.99 3.91 -4.41
CA ALA A 72 -13.22 3.14 -4.23
C ALA A 72 -13.23 2.26 -2.96
N LEU A 73 -12.06 2.03 -2.34
CA LEU A 73 -11.95 1.32 -1.06
C LEU A 73 -12.13 2.24 0.15
N ALA A 74 -12.28 3.55 -0.04
CA ALA A 74 -12.50 4.48 1.04
C ALA A 74 -13.79 4.13 1.83
N PRO A 75 -13.82 4.34 3.16
CA PRO A 75 -14.93 3.92 4.01
C PRO A 75 -16.20 4.76 3.80
N ASN A 76 -16.08 5.89 3.10
CA ASN A 76 -17.21 6.68 2.65
C ASN A 76 -16.89 7.38 1.33
N ALA A 77 -17.94 7.83 0.63
CA ALA A 77 -17.85 8.44 -0.69
C ALA A 77 -17.12 9.80 -0.67
N ASP A 78 -17.22 10.56 0.43
CA ASP A 78 -16.60 11.88 0.54
C ASP A 78 -15.07 11.77 0.53
N ILE A 79 -14.51 10.83 1.31
CA ILE A 79 -13.06 10.54 1.32
C ILE A 79 -12.60 10.08 -0.07
N GLY A 80 -13.37 9.18 -0.70
CA GLY A 80 -13.06 8.73 -2.06
C GLY A 80 -13.00 9.89 -3.07
N ALA A 81 -14.01 10.77 -3.03
CA ALA A 81 -14.09 11.94 -3.90
C ALA A 81 -12.93 12.93 -3.65
N GLU A 82 -12.52 13.15 -2.40
CA GLU A 82 -11.39 14.01 -2.07
C GLU A 82 -10.06 13.45 -2.62
N ILE A 83 -9.85 12.13 -2.51
CA ILE A 83 -8.68 11.45 -3.05
C ILE A 83 -8.63 11.60 -4.57
N GLU A 84 -9.74 11.31 -5.25
CA GLU A 84 -9.84 11.42 -6.71
C GLU A 84 -9.63 12.86 -7.20
N ALA A 85 -10.24 13.83 -6.53
CA ALA A 85 -10.08 15.24 -6.86
C ALA A 85 -8.64 15.72 -6.68
N CYS A 86 -7.97 15.31 -5.59
CA CYS A 86 -6.58 15.62 -5.35
C CYS A 86 -5.67 15.01 -6.42
N LEU A 87 -5.87 13.72 -6.73
CA LEU A 87 -5.11 13.02 -7.77
C LEU A 87 -5.30 13.67 -9.15
N GLY A 88 -6.53 14.10 -9.47
CA GLY A 88 -6.83 14.84 -10.69
C GLY A 88 -6.02 16.14 -10.80
N LYS A 89 -5.96 16.93 -9.72
CA LYS A 89 -5.16 18.17 -9.67
C LYS A 89 -3.66 17.90 -9.82
N ILE A 90 -3.14 16.87 -9.16
CA ILE A 90 -1.73 16.47 -9.27
C ILE A 90 -1.41 16.11 -10.73
N LYS A 91 -2.24 15.28 -11.37
CA LYS A 91 -2.07 14.87 -12.77
C LYS A 91 -2.14 16.06 -13.72
N LEU A 92 -3.06 17.00 -13.49
CA LEU A 92 -3.19 18.20 -14.30
C LEU A 92 -1.92 19.07 -14.21
N ILE A 93 -1.45 19.38 -13.00
CA ILE A 93 -0.23 20.19 -12.82
C ILE A 93 0.97 19.49 -13.47
N ALA A 94 1.12 18.17 -13.27
CA ALA A 94 2.21 17.42 -13.89
C ALA A 94 2.14 17.47 -15.43
N ALA A 95 0.95 17.29 -16.01
CA ALA A 95 0.75 17.38 -17.45
C ALA A 95 1.06 18.78 -17.99
N ASP A 96 0.58 19.83 -17.32
CA ASP A 96 0.79 21.22 -17.73
C ASP A 96 2.26 21.65 -17.62
N VAL A 97 3.00 21.13 -16.62
CA VAL A 97 4.45 21.32 -16.53
C VAL A 97 5.16 20.63 -17.69
N HIS A 98 4.83 19.36 -17.97
CA HIS A 98 5.50 18.59 -19.01
C HIS A 98 5.20 19.09 -20.43
N ASN A 99 3.99 19.57 -20.68
CA ASN A 99 3.58 20.10 -22.00
C ASN A 99 3.93 21.58 -22.20
N GLY A 100 4.40 22.28 -21.16
CA GLY A 100 4.80 23.68 -21.20
C GLY A 100 3.66 24.70 -21.12
N ALA A 101 2.42 24.26 -20.85
CA ALA A 101 1.28 25.14 -20.54
C ALA A 101 1.52 25.88 -19.21
N LEU A 102 2.09 25.19 -18.22
CA LEU A 102 2.56 25.77 -16.97
C LEU A 102 4.08 25.90 -17.00
N LYS A 103 4.57 27.13 -16.89
CA LYS A 103 6.00 27.47 -16.98
C LYS A 103 6.33 28.64 -16.07
N GLY A 104 7.61 28.76 -15.70
CA GLY A 104 8.11 29.89 -14.95
C GLY A 104 8.36 31.12 -15.83
N ALA A 105 8.71 32.25 -15.21
CA ALA A 105 9.04 33.48 -15.93
C ALA A 105 10.17 33.29 -16.96
N ASN A 106 11.09 32.36 -16.71
CA ASN A 106 12.24 32.05 -17.58
C ASN A 106 12.03 30.81 -18.46
N GLY A 107 10.79 30.34 -18.61
CA GLY A 107 10.45 29.19 -19.45
C GLY A 107 10.17 27.90 -18.67
N ALA A 108 10.33 26.75 -19.35
CA ALA A 108 9.95 25.45 -18.83
C ALA A 108 10.74 25.06 -17.56
N PHE A 109 10.08 24.34 -16.66
CA PHE A 109 10.73 23.77 -15.49
C PHE A 109 11.69 22.64 -15.89
N LYS A 110 12.89 22.63 -15.31
CA LYS A 110 13.93 21.63 -15.58
C LYS A 110 14.36 20.85 -14.34
N ASN A 111 14.02 21.36 -13.16
CA ASN A 111 14.40 20.80 -11.88
C ASN A 111 13.19 20.81 -10.95
N LEU A 112 13.07 19.77 -10.11
CA LEU A 112 12.11 19.70 -9.02
C LEU A 112 12.88 19.63 -7.72
N LEU A 113 12.64 20.59 -6.82
CA LEU A 113 13.15 20.56 -5.45
C LEU A 113 12.02 20.17 -4.51
N VAL A 114 12.12 18.99 -3.90
CA VAL A 114 11.17 18.50 -2.89
C VAL A 114 11.79 18.74 -1.52
N ILE A 115 11.13 19.56 -0.70
CA ILE A 115 11.58 19.91 0.66
C ILE A 115 10.64 19.25 1.67
N GLY A 116 11.19 18.38 2.50
CA GLY A 116 10.49 17.69 3.60
C GLY A 116 11.48 17.35 4.72
N ILE A 117 10.96 17.02 5.91
CA ILE A 117 11.72 16.60 7.09
C ILE A 117 11.27 15.22 7.54
#